data_AF-A0A0N8KDR1-F1
#
_entry.id   AF-A0A0N8KDR1-F1
#
_cell.length_a   1.000
_cell.length_b   1.000
_cell.length_c   1.000
_cell.angle_alpha   90.00
_cell.angle_beta   90.00
_cell.angle_gamma   90.00
#
_symmetry.space_group_name_H-M   'P 1'
#
loop_
_entity.id
_entity.type
_entity.pdbx_description
1 polymer ?
#
loop_
_entity_poly.entity_id
_entity_poly.type
_entity_poly.pdbx_seq_one_letter_code
_entity_poly.pdbx_strand_id
1 'polypeptide(L)' 'MKTRFSTLALAAALPLTMMAAAPALSDDLRIGLSSEPSSMDPHFHNLGPNNALRQHIFQS' A
#
# COMPACT_ATOMS: atom_id res chain seq x y z
N MET A 1 -6.07 10.43 42.22
CA MET A 1 -6.79 10.97 41.05
C MET A 1 -5.93 11.16 39.79
N LYS A 2 -4.60 11.14 39.87
CA LYS A 2 -3.69 11.40 38.71
C LYS A 2 -3.62 10.24 37.69
N THR A 3 -3.82 8.99 38.13
CA THR A 3 -3.73 7.79 37.27
C THR A 3 -4.90 7.65 36.29
N ARG A 4 -6.12 8.01 36.72
CA ARG A 4 -7.33 7.96 35.87
C ARG A 4 -7.33 9.02 34.76
N PHE A 5 -6.73 10.18 35.04
CA PHE A 5 -6.51 11.23 34.05
C PHE A 5 -5.49 10.81 32.98
N SER A 6 -4.41 10.11 33.38
CA SER A 6 -3.41 9.57 32.46
C SER A 6 -3.99 8.48 31.54
N THR A 7 -4.83 7.58 32.08
CA THR A 7 -5.52 6.57 31.26
C THR A 7 -6.55 7.16 30.30
N LEU A 8 -7.28 8.22 30.69
CA LEU A 8 -8.21 8.91 29.79
C LEU A 8 -7.48 9.64 28.65
N ALA A 9 -6.36 10.30 28.97
CA ALA A 9 -5.53 10.97 27.97
C ALA A 9 -4.94 9.98 26.95
N LEU A 10 -4.49 8.80 27.41
CA LEU A 10 -3.96 7.76 26.54
C LEU A 10 -5.05 7.10 25.67
N ALA A 11 -6.25 6.90 26.22
CA ALA A 11 -7.39 6.38 25.46
C ALA A 11 -7.88 7.33 24.36
N ALA A 12 -7.80 8.64 24.59
CA ALA A 12 -8.15 9.66 23.59
C ALA A 12 -7.06 9.85 22.52
N ALA A 13 -5.80 9.53 22.82
CA ALA A 13 -4.68 9.70 21.89
C ALA A 13 -4.66 8.65 20.76
N LEU A 14 -5.11 7.42 21.03
CA LEU A 14 -5.08 6.32 20.07
C LEU A 14 -5.97 6.53 18.82
N PRO A 15 -7.24 6.98 18.92
CA PRO A 15 -8.04 7.28 17.73
C PRO A 15 -7.51 8.50 16.97
N LEU A 16 -6.88 9.46 17.66
CA LEU A 16 -6.34 10.67 17.05
C LEU A 16 -5.10 10.37 16.17
N THR A 17 -4.23 9.44 16.59
CA THR A 17 -3.09 9.00 15.78
C THR A 17 -3.51 8.17 14.57
N MET A 18 -4.60 7.41 14.66
CA MET A 18 -5.15 6.66 13.53
C MET A 18 -5.73 7.59 12.45
N MET A 19 -6.38 8.69 12.85
CA MET A 19 -6.88 9.71 11.91
C MET A 19 -5.77 10.54 11.24
N ALA A 20 -4.60 10.66 11.88
CA ALA A 20 -3.44 11.31 11.26
C ALA A 20 -2.80 10.45 10.15
N ALA A 21 -3.07 9.14 10.10
CA ALA A 21 -2.64 8.23 9.05
C ALA A 21 -3.59 8.23 7.84
N ALA A 22 -4.06 9.41 7.42
CA ALA A 22 -4.91 9.53 6.25
C ALA A 22 -4.18 8.94 5.02
N PRO A 23 -4.85 8.11 4.19
CA PRO A 23 -4.22 7.59 2.98
C PRO A 23 -3.84 8.79 2.09
N ALA A 24 -2.60 8.79 1.61
CA ALA A 24 -2.18 9.76 0.60
C ALA A 24 -3.12 9.63 -0.60
N LEU A 25 -3.83 10.72 -0.92
CA LEU A 25 -4.77 10.77 -2.03
C LEU A 25 -3.99 10.65 -3.34
N SER A 26 -4.09 9.47 -3.97
CA SER A 26 -3.66 9.12 -5.33
C SER A 26 -2.48 9.91 -5.89
N ASP A 27 -1.28 9.33 -5.75
CA ASP A 27 -0.05 9.85 -6.33
C ASP A 27 0.37 9.03 -7.56
N ASP A 28 1.00 9.69 -8.54
CA ASP A 28 1.57 9.04 -9.72
C ASP A 28 2.83 8.27 -9.29
N LEU A 29 2.69 6.95 -9.09
CA LEU A 29 3.81 6.10 -8.69
C LEU A 29 4.70 5.77 -9.90
N ARG A 30 5.93 6.30 -9.89
CA ARG A 30 6.98 5.93 -10.86
C ARG A 30 7.85 4.81 -10.28
N ILE A 31 7.87 3.66 -10.94
CA ILE A 31 8.69 2.50 -10.58
C ILE A 31 9.74 2.21 -11.67
N GLY A 32 10.91 1.73 -11.26
CA GLY A 32 11.92 1.22 -12.19
C GLY A 32 11.62 -0.22 -12.58
N LEU A 33 11.81 -0.56 -13.86
CA LEU A 33 11.70 -1.93 -14.38
C LEU A 33 13.10 -2.45 -14.71
N SER A 34 13.39 -3.71 -14.40
CA SER A 34 14.67 -4.34 -14.73
C SER A 34 14.82 -4.62 -16.24
N SER A 35 13.72 -4.88 -16.94
CA SER A 35 13.64 -4.95 -18.39
C SER A 35 12.19 -4.75 -18.86
N GLU A 36 12.02 -4.54 -20.16
CA GLU A 36 10.69 -4.33 -20.75
C GLU A 36 9.84 -5.61 -20.72
N PRO A 37 8.55 -5.53 -20.33
CA PRO A 37 7.60 -6.63 -20.47
C PRO A 37 7.38 -6.99 -21.95
N SER A 38 7.41 -8.28 -22.27
CA SER A 38 7.24 -8.79 -23.63
C SER A 38 5.78 -9.07 -24.02
N SER A 39 4.89 -9.20 -23.03
CA SER A 39 3.47 -9.47 -23.23
C SER A 39 2.65 -9.01 -22.03
N MET A 40 1.40 -8.60 -22.28
CA MET A 40 0.39 -8.29 -21.27
C MET A 40 -0.75 -9.31 -21.20
N ASP A 41 -0.74 -10.34 -22.07
CA ASP A 41 -1.71 -11.44 -21.99
C ASP A 41 -1.37 -12.34 -20.78
N PRO A 42 -2.27 -12.50 -19.78
CA PRO A 42 -2.01 -13.32 -18.60
C PRO A 42 -1.74 -14.80 -18.92
N HIS A 43 -2.11 -15.27 -20.11
CA HIS A 43 -1.89 -16.65 -20.55
C HIS A 43 -0.56 -16.85 -21.31
N PHE A 44 0.21 -15.79 -21.58
CA PHE A 44 1.41 -15.88 -22.41
C PHE A 44 2.70 -15.39 -21.72
N HIS A 45 3.68 -16.30 -21.72
CA HIS A 45 5.05 -16.24 -21.20
C HIS A 45 5.21 -15.88 -19.70
N ASN A 46 5.72 -16.85 -18.93
CA ASN A 46 6.04 -16.72 -17.50
C ASN A 46 7.47 -16.18 -17.30
N LEU A 47 7.66 -14.88 -17.52
CA LEU A 47 8.92 -14.17 -17.32
C LEU A 47 8.80 -13.20 -16.14
N GLY A 48 9.90 -13.00 -15.41
CA GLY A 48 9.93 -12.08 -14.25
C GLY A 48 9.31 -10.70 -14.52
N PRO A 49 9.72 -10.00 -15.59
CA PRO A 49 9.14 -8.69 -15.96
C PRO A 49 7.64 -8.75 -16.28
N ASN A 50 7.17 -9.76 -17.02
CA ASN A 50 5.75 -9.92 -17.36
C ASN A 50 4.92 -10.18 -16.09
N ASN A 51 5.43 -11.00 -15.18
CA ASN A 51 4.76 -11.32 -13.92
C ASN A 51 4.64 -10.10 -13.00
N ALA A 52 5.69 -9.27 -12.94
CA ALA A 52 5.67 -8.03 -12.16
C ALA A 52 4.56 -7.09 -12.64
N LEU A 53 4.43 -6.90 -13.96
CA LEU A 53 3.33 -6.12 -14.54
C LEU A 53 1.96 -6.78 -14.27
N ARG A 54 1.85 -8.10 -14.43
CA ARG A 54 0.58 -8.84 -14.27
C ARG A 54 -0.04 -8.63 -12.90
N GLN A 55 0.76 -8.54 -11.83
CA GLN A 55 0.32 -8.29 -10.45
C GLN A 55 -0.39 -6.94 -10.25
N HIS A 56 -0.17 -5.97 -11.15
CA HIS A 56 -0.78 -4.64 -11.06
C HIS A 56 -2.03 -4.49 -11.93
N ILE A 57 -2.29 -5.40 -12.87
CA ILE A 57 -3.42 -5.32 -13.80
C ILE A 57 -4.50 -6.36 -13.50
N PHE A 58 -4.10 -7.58 -13.14
CA PHE A 58 -5.03 -8.69 -12.99
C PHE A 58 -5.08 -9.18 -11.54
N GLN A 59 -6.28 -9.54 -11.09
CA GLN A 59 -6.51 -10.26 -9.84
C GLN A 59 -6.74 -11.74 -10.16
N SER A 60 -6.43 -12.63 -9.22
CA SER A 60 -6.60 -14.09 -9.35
C SER A 60 -7.40 -14.63 -8.18
#